data_AF-A0A6J6KJX5-F1
#
_entry.id   AF-A0A6J6KJX5-F1
#
_cell.length_a   1.000
_cell.length_b   1.000
_cell.length_c   1.000
_cell.angle_alpha   90.00
_cell.angle_beta   90.00
_cell.angle_gamma   90.00
#
_symmetry.space_group_name_H-M   'P 1'
#
loop_
_entity.id
_entity.type
_entity.pdbx_description
1 polymer ?
#
loop_
_entity_poly.entity_id
_entity_poly.type
_entity_poly.pdbx_seq_one_letter_code
_entity_poly.pdbx_strand_id
1 'polypeptide(L)'
;MNSQLSKKLQRTLVVFPAIAMVVSVGCVSASSAHTDVSPIAKKAPSIVNEMGSAAWPTALSVLARLKVATPIATGTKDKRARFRHWSDLDKDGCDTRSEVLIAESSTPAQIDAAKCQVIEGDWLSLFDGVRHTNTSNLQIDHMVPLAEAWVSGAASWSAAKREQFANDLDDPRPLIAVTAEMNRKKNAGAPHQWLPPSKSYRCTYLSDWVAIKNKWKLSVDVVERNAIRKLLTTSCKTTTVAPWGSKQTASTTTIPSKGASGSQTALAVLATIPQAKEQQTGYQRSLFKHWSDLDGDGCSTREEVLIAESLTKAQVDAYGCKVVAGDWYSPYDNRRYEYPSDVDIDHVVALKEAWDSGAHSWSASKREQFANDLSDERSLIAVKDSENQSKSDKDPSNWLPKNSAYLCTYLANWVAVKAQWGLSMDTSEWGRIKNLLTSSCATTTIAPWGSGKSTGAASTGGSSSAPVGTTAPVASPAPAVPQSTVAQQPSGGSGTIPTITPGAYCTPEGAKGTFNAKSYVCATTNASGVPYSNGRARWRQG
;
A
#
# COMPACT_ATOMS: atom_id res chain seq x y z
N MET A 1 -23.67 0.71 52.51
CA MET A 1 -22.67 0.71 53.58
C MET A 1 -22.35 -0.72 53.96
N ASN A 2 -21.08 -1.13 53.76
CA ASN A 2 -20.25 -2.16 54.41
C ASN A 2 -20.93 -3.40 55.03
N SER A 3 -20.47 -4.64 54.85
CA SER A 3 -19.09 -5.07 55.10
C SER A 3 -18.75 -6.43 54.46
N GLN A 4 -17.55 -6.45 53.89
CA GLN A 4 -16.65 -7.53 53.48
C GLN A 4 -16.75 -8.88 54.21
N LEU A 5 -16.69 -9.97 53.43
CA LEU A 5 -16.42 -11.34 53.88
C LEU A 5 -15.05 -11.79 53.31
N SER A 6 -14.05 -11.95 54.18
CA SER A 6 -12.75 -12.53 53.84
C SER A 6 -12.74 -14.04 54.10
N LYS A 7 -12.36 -14.86 53.12
CA LYS A 7 -11.89 -16.23 53.34
C LYS A 7 -10.47 -16.36 52.81
N LYS A 8 -9.54 -16.66 53.72
CA LYS A 8 -8.11 -16.92 53.46
C LYS A 8 -7.95 -18.20 52.63
N LEU A 9 -7.24 -18.13 51.51
CA LEU A 9 -6.62 -19.29 50.85
C LEU A 9 -5.18 -19.43 51.37
N GLN A 10 -4.85 -20.58 51.95
CA GLN A 10 -3.47 -21.01 52.18
C GLN A 10 -2.88 -21.50 50.85
N ARG A 11 -1.80 -20.86 50.39
CA ARG A 11 -0.95 -21.33 49.29
C ARG A 11 0.20 -22.15 49.86
N THR A 12 0.29 -23.42 49.46
CA THR A 12 1.44 -24.30 49.69
C THR A 12 2.58 -23.87 48.76
N LEU A 13 3.75 -23.56 49.35
CA LEU A 13 4.99 -23.25 48.63
C LEU A 13 5.73 -24.57 48.37
N VAL A 14 5.99 -24.90 47.10
CA VAL A 14 6.87 -26.03 46.72
C VAL A 14 8.20 -25.43 46.27
N VAL A 15 9.27 -25.78 46.99
CA VAL A 15 10.67 -25.41 46.70
C VAL A 15 11.34 -26.59 46.00
N PHE A 16 11.93 -26.35 44.82
CA PHE A 16 12.85 -27.30 44.15
C PHE A 16 14.27 -26.69 44.11
N PRO A 17 15.33 -27.49 44.34
CA PRO A 17 16.70 -27.00 44.46
C PRO A 17 17.38 -26.81 43.09
N ALA A 18 18.25 -25.81 43.01
CA ALA A 18 19.13 -25.55 41.88
C ALA A 18 20.32 -26.53 41.86
N ILE A 19 20.56 -27.17 40.71
CA ILE A 19 21.76 -27.98 40.44
C ILE A 19 22.70 -27.12 39.57
N ALA A 20 23.88 -26.80 40.10
CA ALA A 20 24.98 -26.22 39.36
C ALA A 20 25.90 -27.33 38.83
N MET A 21 26.09 -27.42 37.51
CA MET A 21 27.10 -28.27 36.89
C MET A 21 28.20 -27.38 36.30
N VAL A 22 29.40 -27.56 36.83
CA VAL A 22 30.66 -26.96 36.39
C VAL A 22 31.15 -27.70 35.14
N VAL A 23 31.40 -26.99 34.05
CA VAL A 23 32.13 -27.52 32.89
C VAL A 23 33.51 -26.87 32.84
N SER A 24 34.51 -27.70 33.04
CA SER A 24 35.94 -27.39 33.01
C SER A 24 36.45 -27.22 31.58
N VAL A 25 37.21 -26.15 31.35
CA VAL A 25 37.96 -25.89 30.11
C VAL A 25 39.27 -26.66 30.17
N GLY A 26 39.44 -27.66 29.29
CA GLY A 26 40.69 -28.37 29.09
C GLY A 26 41.51 -27.75 27.96
N CYS A 27 42.63 -27.12 28.30
CA CYS A 27 43.71 -26.80 27.37
C CYS A 27 44.45 -28.08 26.94
N VAL A 28 44.66 -28.28 25.66
CA VAL A 28 45.68 -29.21 25.13
C VAL A 28 46.64 -28.39 24.28
N SER A 29 47.91 -28.41 24.65
CA SER A 29 49.03 -27.91 23.86
C SER A 29 49.93 -29.09 23.48
N ALA A 30 50.34 -29.17 22.21
CA ALA A 30 51.52 -29.92 21.78
C ALA A 30 52.13 -29.29 20.51
N SER A 31 53.17 -28.49 20.75
CA SER A 31 54.45 -28.26 20.06
C SER A 31 54.62 -28.31 18.52
N SER A 32 54.85 -27.11 17.97
CA SER A 32 56.05 -26.61 17.26
C SER A 32 56.68 -27.33 16.05
N ALA A 33 56.71 -26.61 14.92
CA ALA A 33 57.93 -26.36 14.14
C ALA A 33 57.84 -25.01 13.39
N HIS A 34 58.82 -24.13 13.62
CA HIS A 34 59.02 -22.88 12.89
C HIS A 34 59.72 -23.14 11.54
N THR A 35 59.37 -22.38 10.50
CA THR A 35 60.30 -21.53 9.73
C THR A 35 59.56 -20.68 8.69
N ASP A 36 60.19 -19.55 8.39
CA ASP A 36 59.78 -18.37 7.63
C ASP A 36 59.12 -18.59 6.25
N VAL A 37 58.28 -17.61 5.84
CA VAL A 37 58.55 -16.66 4.73
C VAL A 37 57.23 -15.95 4.32
N SER A 38 57.32 -14.64 4.06
CA SER A 38 56.28 -13.68 3.64
C SER A 38 55.32 -14.14 2.53
N PRO A 39 54.07 -13.62 2.47
CA PRO A 39 53.18 -13.90 1.35
C PRO A 39 53.39 -12.89 0.20
N ILE A 40 53.88 -13.39 -0.93
CA ILE A 40 53.67 -12.80 -2.25
C ILE A 40 52.51 -13.54 -2.92
N ALA A 41 51.59 -12.78 -3.49
CA ALA A 41 50.36 -13.20 -4.13
C ALA A 41 50.51 -14.37 -5.13
N LYS A 42 49.61 -15.37 -5.02
CA LYS A 42 49.20 -16.20 -6.16
C LYS A 42 47.67 -16.31 -6.20
N LYS A 43 47.15 -15.86 -7.33
CA LYS A 43 45.77 -15.83 -7.80
C LYS A 43 45.20 -17.27 -7.85
N ALA A 44 44.12 -17.53 -7.13
CA ALA A 44 43.30 -18.74 -7.27
C ALA A 44 42.02 -18.42 -8.07
N PRO A 45 41.51 -19.37 -8.87
CA PRO A 45 40.62 -19.08 -9.99
C PRO A 45 39.20 -18.72 -9.54
N SER A 46 38.65 -17.68 -10.18
CA SER A 46 37.27 -17.26 -10.07
C SER A 46 36.32 -18.32 -10.63
N ILE A 47 35.68 -19.07 -9.76
CA ILE A 47 34.41 -19.75 -10.07
C ILE A 47 33.27 -18.81 -9.69
N VAL A 48 32.98 -17.87 -10.59
CA VAL A 48 31.68 -17.18 -10.58
C VAL A 48 30.65 -18.16 -11.12
N ASN A 49 29.91 -18.82 -10.22
CA ASN A 49 28.63 -19.38 -10.60
C ASN A 49 27.67 -18.21 -10.83
N GLU A 50 27.31 -17.99 -12.09
CA GLU A 50 26.16 -17.21 -12.48
C GLU A 50 24.92 -17.74 -11.76
N MET A 51 24.45 -17.07 -10.70
CA MET A 51 23.13 -17.28 -10.13
C MET A 51 22.23 -16.14 -10.60
N GLY A 52 21.64 -16.35 -11.78
CA GLY A 52 20.63 -15.46 -12.32
C GLY A 52 19.38 -15.43 -11.44
N SER A 53 18.76 -14.25 -11.38
CA SER A 53 17.38 -14.04 -10.93
C SER A 53 16.46 -15.10 -11.55
N ALA A 54 15.98 -16.06 -10.75
CA ALA A 54 15.08 -17.08 -11.26
C ALA A 54 13.72 -16.45 -11.54
N ALA A 55 13.43 -16.19 -12.81
CA ALA A 55 12.10 -15.81 -13.27
C ALA A 55 11.04 -16.79 -12.73
N TRP A 56 9.87 -16.26 -12.38
CA TRP A 56 8.71 -17.03 -11.93
C TRP A 56 8.43 -18.20 -12.89
N PRO A 57 8.15 -19.43 -12.40
CA PRO A 57 7.90 -20.55 -13.28
C PRO A 57 6.68 -20.28 -14.17
N THR A 58 6.78 -20.64 -15.45
CA THR A 58 5.61 -20.56 -16.34
C THR A 58 4.53 -21.53 -15.87
N ALA A 59 3.26 -21.19 -16.08
CA ALA A 59 2.14 -22.10 -15.80
C ALA A 59 2.32 -23.46 -16.51
N LEU A 60 2.92 -23.45 -17.71
CA LEU A 60 3.24 -24.66 -18.45
C LEU A 60 4.28 -25.53 -17.72
N SER A 61 5.30 -24.92 -17.12
CA SER A 61 6.31 -25.63 -16.33
C SER A 61 5.75 -26.19 -15.02
N VAL A 62 4.80 -25.49 -14.38
CA VAL A 62 4.13 -26.00 -13.18
C VAL A 62 3.18 -27.14 -13.54
N LEU A 63 2.44 -27.02 -14.65
CA LEU A 63 1.57 -28.09 -15.18
C LEU A 63 2.35 -29.38 -15.44
N ALA A 64 3.58 -29.26 -15.95
CA ALA A 64 4.46 -30.40 -16.21
C ALA A 64 4.87 -31.16 -14.94
N ARG A 65 4.83 -30.51 -13.76
CA ARG A 65 5.18 -31.11 -12.45
C ARG A 65 3.99 -31.77 -11.76
N LEU A 66 2.75 -31.52 -12.22
CA LEU A 66 1.57 -32.13 -11.60
C LEU A 66 1.55 -33.63 -11.85
N LYS A 67 1.23 -34.40 -10.81
CA LYS A 67 1.01 -35.84 -10.92
C LYS A 67 -0.15 -36.08 -11.88
N VAL A 68 0.07 -36.87 -12.93
CA VAL A 68 -1.03 -37.33 -13.78
C VAL A 68 -1.63 -38.59 -13.20
N ALA A 69 -2.94 -38.58 -12.98
CA ALA A 69 -3.67 -39.74 -12.48
C ALA A 69 -5.08 -39.79 -13.07
N THR A 70 -5.62 -41.00 -13.21
CA THR A 70 -7.04 -41.19 -13.56
C THR A 70 -7.91 -40.70 -12.41
N PRO A 71 -8.99 -39.93 -12.67
CA PRO A 71 -9.93 -39.51 -11.64
C PRO A 71 -10.51 -40.72 -10.89
N ILE A 72 -10.58 -40.65 -9.56
CA ILE A 72 -11.16 -41.75 -8.77
C ILE A 72 -12.67 -41.87 -9.10
N ALA A 73 -13.08 -43.01 -9.65
CA ALA A 73 -14.43 -43.30 -10.15
C ALA A 73 -15.47 -43.50 -9.04
N THR A 74 -15.70 -42.48 -8.22
CA THR A 74 -16.76 -42.47 -7.21
C THR A 74 -17.70 -41.28 -7.48
N GLY A 75 -19.02 -41.45 -7.39
CA GLY A 75 -20.02 -40.43 -7.75
C GLY A 75 -19.81 -39.06 -7.05
N THR A 76 -20.19 -37.95 -7.69
CA THR A 76 -19.69 -36.59 -7.35
C THR A 76 -20.55 -35.77 -6.38
N LYS A 77 -21.83 -36.10 -6.16
CA LYS A 77 -22.76 -35.23 -5.40
C LYS A 77 -22.57 -35.24 -3.87
N ASP A 78 -22.43 -36.40 -3.23
CA ASP A 78 -22.35 -36.49 -1.75
C ASP A 78 -21.01 -36.05 -1.15
N LYS A 79 -20.04 -35.71 -1.99
CA LYS A 79 -18.65 -35.47 -1.56
C LYS A 79 -18.36 -34.03 -1.19
N ARG A 80 -19.11 -33.05 -1.70
CA ARG A 80 -18.96 -31.64 -1.31
C ARG A 80 -19.18 -31.48 0.19
N ALA A 81 -20.15 -32.21 0.75
CA ALA A 81 -20.44 -32.24 2.19
C ALA A 81 -19.27 -32.77 3.06
N ARG A 82 -18.23 -33.37 2.47
CA ARG A 82 -17.02 -33.81 3.19
C ARG A 82 -16.01 -32.69 3.40
N PHE A 83 -16.25 -31.52 2.81
CA PHE A 83 -15.46 -30.31 2.99
C PHE A 83 -16.29 -29.35 3.85
N ARG A 84 -15.92 -29.21 5.12
CA ARG A 84 -16.46 -28.13 5.93
C ARG A 84 -15.95 -26.82 5.33
N HIS A 85 -16.85 -25.93 4.95
CA HIS A 85 -16.54 -24.67 4.28
C HIS A 85 -17.42 -23.55 4.84
N TRP A 86 -17.01 -22.30 4.59
CA TRP A 86 -17.53 -21.12 5.29
C TRP A 86 -17.24 -21.20 6.78
N SER A 87 -15.99 -21.56 7.10
CA SER A 87 -15.50 -21.59 8.47
C SER A 87 -14.86 -20.24 8.80
N ASP A 88 -15.11 -19.75 10.01
CA ASP A 88 -14.34 -18.67 10.62
C ASP A 88 -13.08 -19.31 11.27
N LEU A 89 -11.96 -19.32 10.53
CA LEU A 89 -10.74 -20.01 10.93
C LEU A 89 -9.85 -19.17 11.85
N ASP A 90 -9.83 -17.86 11.66
CA ASP A 90 -9.08 -16.88 12.44
C ASP A 90 -9.87 -16.29 13.62
N LYS A 91 -11.17 -16.57 13.70
CA LYS A 91 -12.08 -16.26 14.82
C LYS A 91 -12.31 -14.77 15.00
N ASP A 92 -12.39 -14.04 13.91
CA ASP A 92 -12.72 -12.62 13.90
C ASP A 92 -14.24 -12.35 13.85
N GLY A 93 -15.04 -13.42 13.71
CA GLY A 93 -16.51 -13.36 13.64
C GLY A 93 -17.06 -13.37 12.21
N CYS A 94 -16.19 -13.42 11.19
CA CYS A 94 -16.56 -13.47 9.79
C CYS A 94 -16.24 -14.86 9.21
N ASP A 95 -17.20 -15.43 8.47
CA ASP A 95 -16.91 -16.67 7.76
C ASP A 95 -16.12 -16.41 6.47
N THR A 96 -15.46 -17.45 5.95
CA THR A 96 -14.68 -17.35 4.70
C THR A 96 -15.46 -16.75 3.54
N ARG A 97 -16.80 -16.93 3.47
CA ARG A 97 -17.59 -16.36 2.37
C ARG A 97 -17.63 -14.84 2.51
N SER A 98 -17.90 -14.35 3.72
CA SER A 98 -17.88 -12.92 4.02
C SER A 98 -16.49 -12.33 3.77
N GLU A 99 -15.43 -13.01 4.20
CA GLU A 99 -14.04 -12.57 3.97
C GLU A 99 -13.73 -12.35 2.49
N VAL A 100 -14.07 -13.32 1.63
CA VAL A 100 -13.86 -13.16 0.17
C VAL A 100 -14.70 -12.02 -0.40
N LEU A 101 -15.95 -11.87 0.05
CA LEU A 101 -16.80 -10.76 -0.40
C LEU A 101 -16.25 -9.39 0.05
N ILE A 102 -15.69 -9.28 1.24
CA ILE A 102 -15.06 -8.07 1.73
C ILE A 102 -13.81 -7.77 0.88
N ALA A 103 -12.92 -8.74 0.74
CA ALA A 103 -11.66 -8.61 0.00
C ALA A 103 -11.86 -8.27 -1.49
N GLU A 104 -12.88 -8.85 -2.13
CA GLU A 104 -13.09 -8.69 -3.57
C GLU A 104 -14.02 -7.54 -3.96
N SER A 105 -14.74 -6.95 -3.02
CA SER A 105 -15.58 -5.80 -3.31
C SER A 105 -14.72 -4.66 -3.85
N SER A 106 -15.21 -3.95 -4.87
CA SER A 106 -14.80 -2.70 -5.55
C SER A 106 -14.65 -1.49 -4.64
N THR A 107 -15.58 -1.41 -3.71
CA THR A 107 -15.76 -0.36 -2.72
C THR A 107 -15.72 -0.98 -1.32
N PRO A 108 -15.51 -0.21 -0.25
CA PRO A 108 -15.73 -0.71 1.11
C PRO A 108 -17.10 -1.38 1.19
N ALA A 109 -17.12 -2.66 1.59
CA ALA A 109 -18.34 -3.44 1.67
C ALA A 109 -19.19 -2.95 2.85
N GLN A 110 -20.51 -2.89 2.68
CA GLN A 110 -21.42 -2.66 3.79
C GLN A 110 -21.73 -4.00 4.48
N ILE A 111 -21.49 -4.03 5.79
CA ILE A 111 -21.53 -5.25 6.59
C ILE A 111 -22.57 -5.08 7.71
N ASP A 112 -23.45 -6.07 7.89
CA ASP A 112 -24.20 -6.24 9.14
C ASP A 112 -23.19 -6.70 10.20
N ALA A 113 -22.66 -5.73 10.97
CA ALA A 113 -21.62 -5.96 11.96
C ALA A 113 -22.02 -6.97 13.04
N ALA A 114 -23.31 -7.19 13.29
CA ALA A 114 -23.76 -8.15 14.30
C ALA A 114 -23.62 -9.62 13.84
N LYS A 115 -23.56 -9.85 12.52
CA LYS A 115 -23.53 -11.18 11.91
C LYS A 115 -22.33 -11.40 10.98
N CYS A 116 -21.50 -10.38 10.82
CA CYS A 116 -20.54 -10.23 9.74
C CYS A 116 -21.10 -10.69 8.38
N GLN A 117 -22.29 -10.19 8.03
CA GLN A 117 -22.93 -10.51 6.77
C GLN A 117 -22.74 -9.35 5.79
N VAL A 118 -22.13 -9.62 4.64
CA VAL A 118 -21.94 -8.61 3.59
C VAL A 118 -23.26 -8.37 2.85
N ILE A 119 -23.72 -7.11 2.87
CA ILE A 119 -25.01 -6.67 2.30
C ILE A 119 -24.78 -6.07 0.91
N GLU A 120 -23.91 -5.07 0.83
CA GLU A 120 -23.63 -4.29 -0.38
C GLU A 120 -22.13 -4.10 -0.59
N GLY A 121 -21.75 -3.81 -1.83
CA GLY A 121 -20.37 -3.62 -2.28
C GLY A 121 -20.35 -3.36 -3.78
N ASP A 122 -19.24 -3.65 -4.46
CA ASP A 122 -19.12 -3.53 -5.92
C ASP A 122 -18.22 -4.62 -6.51
N TRP A 123 -18.76 -5.78 -6.80
CA TRP A 123 -17.98 -6.92 -7.29
C TRP A 123 -17.98 -7.00 -8.80
N LEU A 124 -16.81 -7.24 -9.39
CA LEU A 124 -16.67 -7.64 -10.78
C LEU A 124 -16.48 -9.16 -10.85
N SER A 125 -17.46 -9.88 -11.38
CA SER A 125 -17.31 -11.29 -11.68
C SER A 125 -16.34 -11.47 -12.85
N LEU A 126 -15.12 -11.93 -12.56
CA LEU A 126 -14.09 -12.13 -13.59
C LEU A 126 -14.45 -13.24 -14.60
N PHE A 127 -15.45 -14.08 -14.29
CA PHE A 127 -15.89 -15.15 -15.18
C PHE A 127 -16.63 -14.65 -16.42
N ASP A 128 -17.46 -13.62 -16.27
CA ASP A 128 -18.33 -13.07 -17.33
C ASP A 128 -18.18 -11.56 -17.53
N GLY A 129 -17.42 -10.88 -16.66
CA GLY A 129 -17.20 -9.44 -16.70
C GLY A 129 -18.39 -8.61 -16.18
N VAL A 130 -19.34 -9.24 -15.48
CA VAL A 130 -20.54 -8.56 -14.97
C VAL A 130 -20.27 -7.96 -13.59
N ARG A 131 -20.69 -6.70 -13.38
CA ARG A 131 -20.64 -6.02 -12.08
C ARG A 131 -21.93 -6.23 -11.29
N HIS A 132 -21.81 -6.38 -9.97
CA HIS A 132 -22.92 -6.49 -9.03
C HIS A 132 -22.66 -5.67 -7.78
N THR A 133 -23.70 -5.03 -7.24
CA THR A 133 -23.59 -4.21 -6.02
C THR A 133 -24.23 -4.84 -4.79
N ASN A 134 -24.92 -5.97 -4.96
CA ASN A 134 -25.49 -6.76 -3.87
C ASN A 134 -25.01 -8.20 -3.93
N THR A 135 -25.09 -8.88 -2.80
CA THR A 135 -24.59 -10.25 -2.64
C THR A 135 -25.56 -11.33 -3.12
N SER A 136 -26.83 -10.98 -3.41
CA SER A 136 -27.89 -11.94 -3.72
C SER A 136 -27.63 -12.74 -5.00
N ASN A 137 -26.97 -12.13 -5.98
CA ASN A 137 -26.60 -12.79 -7.24
C ASN A 137 -25.14 -13.23 -7.30
N LEU A 138 -24.41 -13.14 -6.18
CA LEU A 138 -23.01 -13.53 -6.09
C LEU A 138 -22.84 -14.84 -5.33
N GLN A 139 -21.94 -15.67 -5.83
CA GLN A 139 -21.48 -16.87 -5.16
C GLN A 139 -19.96 -16.86 -5.10
N ILE A 140 -19.41 -17.45 -4.04
CA ILE A 140 -17.97 -17.70 -3.97
C ILE A 140 -17.75 -19.07 -4.63
N ASP A 141 -17.01 -19.08 -5.73
CA ASP A 141 -16.59 -20.28 -6.42
C ASP A 141 -15.28 -20.79 -5.82
N HIS A 142 -15.19 -22.12 -5.67
CA HIS A 142 -13.90 -22.79 -5.50
C HIS A 142 -13.28 -22.98 -6.87
N MET A 143 -12.23 -22.22 -7.18
CA MET A 143 -11.55 -22.20 -8.48
C MET A 143 -11.29 -23.62 -9.00
N VAL A 144 -10.71 -24.48 -8.15
CA VAL A 144 -10.78 -25.95 -8.30
C VAL A 144 -11.99 -26.46 -7.49
N PRO A 145 -13.09 -26.90 -8.12
CA PRO A 145 -14.30 -27.30 -7.41
C PRO A 145 -14.04 -28.40 -6.37
N LEU A 146 -14.73 -28.37 -5.23
CA LEU A 146 -14.56 -29.38 -4.17
C LEU A 146 -14.75 -30.83 -4.65
N ALA A 147 -15.68 -31.05 -5.59
CA ALA A 147 -15.91 -32.37 -6.20
C ALA A 147 -14.76 -32.80 -7.13
N GLU A 148 -14.15 -31.84 -7.83
CA GLU A 148 -12.97 -32.06 -8.68
C GLU A 148 -11.73 -32.33 -7.81
N ALA A 149 -11.53 -31.55 -6.75
CA ALA A 149 -10.46 -31.79 -5.78
C ALA A 149 -10.56 -33.19 -5.16
N TRP A 150 -11.78 -33.68 -4.86
CA TRP A 150 -11.98 -35.03 -4.36
C TRP A 150 -11.44 -36.11 -5.30
N VAL A 151 -11.82 -36.07 -6.58
CA VAL A 151 -11.40 -37.08 -7.56
C VAL A 151 -9.92 -36.93 -7.95
N SER A 152 -9.36 -35.73 -7.73
CA SER A 152 -7.94 -35.40 -7.91
C SER A 152 -7.06 -35.69 -6.68
N GLY A 153 -7.58 -36.39 -5.66
CA GLY A 153 -6.79 -36.94 -4.55
C GLY A 153 -7.20 -36.49 -3.15
N ALA A 154 -8.05 -35.47 -3.02
CA ALA A 154 -8.53 -35.00 -1.71
C ALA A 154 -9.40 -36.02 -0.95
N ALA A 155 -9.88 -37.07 -1.64
CA ALA A 155 -10.52 -38.22 -1.02
C ALA A 155 -9.67 -38.88 0.07
N SER A 156 -8.34 -38.85 -0.10
CA SER A 156 -7.37 -39.44 0.84
C SER A 156 -7.01 -38.53 2.02
N TRP A 157 -7.45 -37.27 2.00
CA TRP A 157 -7.08 -36.30 3.03
C TRP A 157 -7.85 -36.53 4.34
N SER A 158 -7.30 -36.00 5.43
CA SER A 158 -8.06 -35.84 6.68
C SER A 158 -9.18 -34.81 6.50
N ALA A 159 -10.17 -34.83 7.40
CA ALA A 159 -11.24 -33.82 7.40
C ALA A 159 -10.68 -32.41 7.61
N ALA A 160 -9.71 -32.24 8.52
CA ALA A 160 -9.04 -30.96 8.76
C ALA A 160 -8.34 -30.41 7.52
N LYS A 161 -7.64 -31.26 6.74
CA LYS A 161 -6.98 -30.82 5.51
C LYS A 161 -7.98 -30.44 4.40
N ARG A 162 -9.12 -31.14 4.31
CA ARG A 162 -10.22 -30.74 3.40
C ARG A 162 -10.82 -29.40 3.81
N GLU A 163 -11.01 -29.18 5.10
CA GLU A 163 -11.48 -27.90 5.63
C GLU A 163 -10.50 -26.76 5.32
N GLN A 164 -9.20 -26.97 5.52
CA GLN A 164 -8.19 -25.96 5.15
C GLN A 164 -8.22 -25.63 3.65
N PHE A 165 -8.35 -26.64 2.78
CA PHE A 165 -8.47 -26.40 1.34
C PHE A 165 -9.71 -25.60 0.96
N ALA A 166 -10.85 -25.87 1.61
CA ALA A 166 -12.12 -25.24 1.26
C ALA A 166 -12.25 -23.80 1.79
N ASN A 167 -11.38 -23.40 2.72
CA ASN A 167 -11.36 -22.09 3.37
C ASN A 167 -9.98 -21.41 3.25
N ASP A 168 -9.25 -21.71 2.18
CA ASP A 168 -7.88 -21.26 1.98
C ASP A 168 -7.85 -19.77 1.61
N LEU A 169 -7.73 -18.90 2.63
CA LEU A 169 -7.54 -17.45 2.50
C LEU A 169 -6.06 -17.05 2.52
N ASP A 170 -5.12 -17.99 2.67
CA ASP A 170 -3.68 -17.72 2.59
C ASP A 170 -3.18 -17.60 1.13
N ASP A 171 -4.09 -17.73 0.17
CA ASP A 171 -3.84 -17.65 -1.26
C ASP A 171 -5.08 -17.04 -1.93
N PRO A 172 -4.95 -16.02 -2.80
CA PRO A 172 -6.10 -15.33 -3.39
C PRO A 172 -6.72 -16.09 -4.58
N ARG A 173 -6.16 -17.25 -4.96
CA ARG A 173 -6.57 -18.02 -6.13
C ARG A 173 -7.71 -19.01 -5.88
N PRO A 174 -7.79 -19.73 -4.75
CA PRO A 174 -8.74 -20.82 -4.56
C PRO A 174 -10.20 -20.39 -4.48
N LEU A 175 -10.48 -19.16 -4.05
CA LEU A 175 -11.82 -18.64 -3.83
C LEU A 175 -12.02 -17.34 -4.61
N ILE A 176 -13.18 -17.19 -5.27
CA ILE A 176 -13.49 -15.99 -6.06
C ILE A 176 -14.99 -15.69 -6.07
N ALA A 177 -15.38 -14.43 -5.89
CA ALA A 177 -16.74 -13.94 -6.06
C ALA A 177 -17.10 -13.82 -7.55
N VAL A 178 -18.10 -14.59 -7.95
CA VAL A 178 -18.58 -14.65 -9.34
C VAL A 178 -20.10 -14.62 -9.37
N THR A 179 -20.67 -14.36 -10.54
CA THR A 179 -22.13 -14.46 -10.69
C THR A 179 -22.60 -15.88 -10.38
N ALA A 180 -23.72 -15.98 -9.67
CA ALA A 180 -24.32 -17.25 -9.30
C ALA A 180 -24.67 -18.10 -10.55
N GLU A 181 -24.99 -17.44 -11.67
CA GLU A 181 -25.21 -18.11 -12.94
C GLU A 181 -23.95 -18.80 -13.46
N MET A 182 -22.81 -18.11 -13.49
CA MET A 182 -21.55 -18.70 -13.95
C MET A 182 -21.06 -19.79 -13.00
N ASN A 183 -21.20 -19.61 -11.69
CA ASN A 183 -20.85 -20.65 -10.73
C ASN A 183 -21.66 -21.94 -10.95
N ARG A 184 -22.97 -21.82 -11.19
CA ARG A 184 -23.84 -22.96 -11.53
C ARG A 184 -23.46 -23.61 -12.87
N LYS A 185 -23.11 -22.82 -13.89
CA LYS A 185 -22.66 -23.33 -15.19
C LYS A 185 -21.33 -24.08 -15.10
N LYS A 186 -20.37 -23.57 -14.31
CA LYS A 186 -19.10 -24.24 -14.03
C LYS A 186 -19.31 -25.57 -13.30
N ASN A 187 -20.14 -25.56 -12.26
CA ASN A 187 -20.44 -26.73 -11.43
C ASN A 187 -19.17 -27.43 -10.89
N ALA A 188 -18.85 -28.63 -11.38
CA ALA A 188 -17.63 -29.36 -11.03
C ALA A 188 -16.67 -29.49 -12.23
N GLY A 189 -16.89 -28.68 -13.27
CA GLY A 189 -16.17 -28.77 -14.53
C GLY A 189 -14.70 -28.39 -14.39
N ALA A 190 -13.83 -29.30 -14.85
CA ALA A 190 -12.42 -29.00 -15.07
C ALA A 190 -12.23 -28.18 -16.37
N PRO A 191 -11.04 -27.59 -16.63
CA PRO A 191 -10.81 -26.71 -17.79
C PRO A 191 -11.09 -27.31 -19.18
N HIS A 192 -11.17 -28.64 -19.30
CA HIS A 192 -11.56 -29.31 -20.53
C HIS A 192 -13.09 -29.39 -20.74
N GLN A 193 -13.87 -29.18 -19.68
CA GLN A 193 -15.34 -29.22 -19.68
C GLN A 193 -15.94 -27.82 -19.65
N TRP A 194 -15.30 -26.89 -18.95
CA TRP A 194 -15.78 -25.52 -18.80
C TRP A 194 -14.62 -24.54 -18.70
N LEU A 195 -14.78 -23.37 -19.32
CA LEU A 195 -13.90 -22.22 -19.19
C LEU A 195 -14.74 -20.96 -18.99
N PRO A 196 -14.23 -19.95 -18.28
CA PRO A 196 -14.88 -18.65 -18.19
C PRO A 196 -15.25 -18.08 -19.57
N PRO A 197 -16.49 -17.58 -19.75
CA PRO A 197 -16.85 -16.84 -20.97
C PRO A 197 -15.95 -15.64 -21.24
N SER A 198 -15.51 -14.94 -20.19
CA SER A 198 -14.54 -13.84 -20.26
C SER A 198 -13.19 -14.34 -20.80
N LYS A 199 -12.92 -14.03 -22.09
CA LYS A 199 -11.70 -14.48 -22.77
C LYS A 199 -10.43 -13.88 -22.17
N SER A 200 -10.49 -12.64 -21.71
CA SER A 200 -9.36 -11.95 -21.07
C SER A 200 -8.95 -12.61 -19.76
N TYR A 201 -9.88 -13.27 -19.06
CA TYR A 201 -9.60 -13.93 -17.80
C TYR A 201 -9.09 -15.37 -17.93
N ARG A 202 -9.24 -16.01 -19.10
CA ARG A 202 -8.92 -17.45 -19.27
C ARG A 202 -7.47 -17.81 -18.95
N CYS A 203 -6.51 -16.95 -19.27
CA CYS A 203 -5.11 -17.25 -18.97
C CYS A 203 -4.84 -17.25 -17.47
N THR A 204 -5.38 -16.26 -16.74
CA THR A 204 -5.33 -16.19 -15.27
C THR A 204 -6.02 -17.39 -14.63
N TYR A 205 -7.22 -17.74 -15.11
CA TYR A 205 -7.95 -18.93 -14.68
C TYR A 205 -7.11 -20.22 -14.79
N LEU A 206 -6.41 -20.41 -15.91
CA LEU A 206 -5.56 -21.60 -16.13
C LEU A 206 -4.31 -21.60 -15.26
N SER A 207 -3.65 -20.45 -15.06
CA SER A 207 -2.50 -20.38 -14.17
C SER A 207 -2.88 -20.63 -12.72
N ASP A 208 -4.00 -20.06 -12.28
CA ASP A 208 -4.50 -20.19 -10.92
C ASP A 208 -4.92 -21.63 -10.64
N TRP A 209 -5.62 -22.27 -11.57
CA TRP A 209 -5.96 -23.69 -11.51
C TRP A 209 -4.73 -24.58 -11.30
N VAL A 210 -3.69 -24.40 -12.12
CA VAL A 210 -2.45 -25.18 -12.03
C VAL A 210 -1.69 -24.90 -10.73
N ALA A 211 -1.69 -23.64 -10.29
CA ALA A 211 -1.06 -23.24 -9.03
C ALA A 211 -1.72 -23.90 -7.82
N ILE A 212 -3.05 -23.89 -7.76
CA ILE A 212 -3.84 -24.52 -6.68
C ILE A 212 -3.58 -26.02 -6.67
N LYS A 213 -3.64 -26.71 -7.82
CA LYS A 213 -3.34 -28.15 -7.88
C LYS A 213 -1.91 -28.45 -7.40
N ASN A 214 -0.94 -27.59 -7.73
CA ASN A 214 0.44 -27.74 -7.28
C ASN A 214 0.62 -27.50 -5.77
N LYS A 215 -0.03 -26.46 -5.22
CA LYS A 215 -0.03 -26.12 -3.78
C LYS A 215 -0.56 -27.30 -2.98
N TRP A 216 -1.73 -27.81 -3.36
CA TRP A 216 -2.45 -28.84 -2.62
C TRP A 216 -2.07 -30.28 -2.98
N LYS A 217 -1.12 -30.46 -3.91
CA LYS A 217 -0.68 -31.77 -4.42
C LYS A 217 -1.84 -32.61 -4.99
N LEU A 218 -2.76 -31.94 -5.66
CA LEU A 218 -3.83 -32.58 -6.44
C LEU A 218 -3.28 -33.08 -7.77
N SER A 219 -3.80 -34.21 -8.25
CA SER A 219 -3.47 -34.71 -9.58
C SER A 219 -4.22 -33.95 -10.68
N VAL A 220 -3.72 -34.07 -11.91
CA VAL A 220 -4.37 -33.63 -13.13
C VAL A 220 -4.70 -34.86 -13.98
N ASP A 221 -5.88 -34.95 -14.57
CA ASP A 221 -6.16 -36.06 -15.50
C ASP A 221 -5.55 -35.79 -16.88
N VAL A 222 -5.47 -36.82 -17.73
CA VAL A 222 -4.80 -36.71 -19.04
C VAL A 222 -5.54 -35.79 -20.02
N VAL A 223 -6.88 -35.79 -20.00
CA VAL A 223 -7.73 -34.97 -20.88
C VAL A 223 -7.64 -33.51 -20.43
N GLU A 224 -7.79 -33.28 -19.13
CA GLU A 224 -7.58 -31.98 -18.49
C GLU A 224 -6.19 -31.42 -18.79
N ARG A 225 -5.13 -32.18 -18.53
CA ARG A 225 -3.74 -31.73 -18.76
C ARG A 225 -3.53 -31.33 -20.21
N ASN A 226 -4.05 -32.11 -21.16
CA ASN A 226 -3.90 -31.81 -22.58
C ASN A 226 -4.66 -30.55 -22.99
N ALA A 227 -5.86 -30.31 -22.46
CA ALA A 227 -6.61 -29.10 -22.71
C ALA A 227 -5.91 -27.85 -22.16
N ILE A 228 -5.45 -27.90 -20.90
CA ILE A 228 -4.68 -26.80 -20.27
C ILE A 228 -3.39 -26.54 -21.06
N ARG A 229 -2.62 -27.60 -21.35
CA ARG A 229 -1.36 -27.49 -22.11
C ARG A 229 -1.57 -26.85 -23.49
N LYS A 230 -2.64 -27.23 -24.21
CA LYS A 230 -2.97 -26.63 -25.51
C LYS A 230 -3.17 -25.12 -25.36
N LEU A 231 -4.00 -24.68 -24.42
CA LEU A 231 -4.28 -23.25 -24.22
C LEU A 231 -3.04 -22.47 -23.75
N LEU A 232 -2.25 -23.04 -22.84
CA LEU A 232 -0.99 -22.43 -22.38
C LEU A 232 0.05 -22.31 -23.49
N THR A 233 0.07 -23.24 -24.46
CA THR A 233 1.02 -23.19 -25.58
C THR A 233 0.53 -22.37 -26.77
N THR A 234 -0.78 -22.18 -26.95
CA THR A 234 -1.31 -21.42 -28.10
C THR A 234 -1.67 -19.98 -27.77
N SER A 235 -2.31 -19.76 -26.62
CA SER A 235 -3.02 -18.51 -26.31
C SER A 235 -2.56 -17.83 -25.03
N CYS A 236 -1.83 -18.54 -24.15
CA CYS A 236 -1.36 -18.04 -22.86
C CYS A 236 0.15 -18.27 -22.64
N LYS A 237 0.96 -18.10 -23.70
CA LYS A 237 2.39 -18.51 -23.78
C LYS A 237 3.30 -17.90 -22.71
N THR A 238 2.93 -16.75 -22.16
CA THR A 238 3.74 -15.98 -21.19
C THR A 238 3.18 -16.02 -19.78
N THR A 239 2.12 -16.79 -19.52
CA THR A 239 1.49 -16.81 -18.20
C THR A 239 2.39 -17.51 -17.18
N THR A 240 2.76 -16.78 -16.13
CA THR A 240 3.56 -17.26 -15.00
C THR A 240 2.69 -17.66 -13.83
N VAL A 241 3.24 -18.45 -12.91
CA VAL A 241 2.60 -18.83 -11.65
C VAL A 241 3.44 -18.31 -10.49
N ALA A 242 2.80 -17.54 -9.62
CA ALA A 242 3.42 -17.12 -8.38
C ALA A 242 3.55 -18.27 -7.35
N PRO A 243 4.73 -18.64 -6.80
CA PRO A 243 4.85 -19.37 -5.55
C PRO A 243 3.92 -18.85 -4.48
N TRP A 244 3.25 -19.81 -3.84
CA TRP A 244 2.54 -19.62 -2.60
C TRP A 244 3.51 -19.78 -1.41
N GLY A 245 3.35 -18.96 -0.38
CA GLY A 245 3.85 -19.27 0.96
C GLY A 245 5.37 -19.37 1.12
N SER A 246 6.18 -18.86 0.19
CA SER A 246 7.57 -18.60 0.52
C SER A 246 7.58 -17.49 1.57
N LYS A 247 7.76 -17.86 2.84
CA LYS A 247 8.65 -17.09 3.71
C LYS A 247 9.92 -16.94 2.90
N GLN A 248 10.02 -15.87 2.13
CA GLN A 248 11.32 -15.37 1.75
C GLN A 248 11.94 -15.02 3.10
N THR A 249 12.75 -15.93 3.66
CA THR A 249 13.97 -15.47 4.33
C THR A 249 14.52 -14.46 3.37
N ALA A 250 14.58 -13.19 3.80
CA ALA A 250 15.00 -12.06 3.00
C ALA A 250 16.28 -12.44 2.28
N SER A 251 16.12 -13.03 1.10
CA SER A 251 17.13 -13.07 0.10
C SER A 251 17.18 -11.63 -0.27
N THR A 252 18.38 -11.07 -0.21
CA THR A 252 18.74 -9.82 -0.85
C THR A 252 18.51 -9.99 -2.35
N THR A 253 17.26 -10.21 -2.76
CA THR A 253 16.78 -9.88 -4.09
C THR A 253 17.02 -8.40 -4.14
N THR A 254 18.01 -8.02 -4.94
CA THR A 254 18.22 -6.65 -5.31
C THR A 254 16.87 -6.14 -5.78
N ILE A 255 16.21 -5.37 -4.91
CA ILE A 255 15.12 -4.46 -5.25
C ILE A 255 15.59 -3.80 -6.54
N PRO A 256 14.78 -3.71 -7.61
CA PRO A 256 15.20 -3.03 -8.82
C PRO A 256 15.85 -1.73 -8.38
N SER A 257 17.17 -1.65 -8.58
CA SER A 257 17.95 -0.52 -8.14
C SER A 257 17.30 0.73 -8.75
N LYS A 258 17.51 1.87 -8.10
CA LYS A 258 17.22 3.25 -8.50
C LYS A 258 17.58 3.62 -9.98
N GLY A 259 17.12 2.84 -10.96
CA GLY A 259 17.75 2.66 -12.27
C GLY A 259 17.11 1.60 -13.20
N ALA A 260 15.95 1.00 -12.86
CA ALA A 260 15.16 0.29 -13.88
C ALA A 260 14.64 1.33 -14.89
N SER A 261 15.29 1.41 -16.07
CA SER A 261 14.89 2.30 -17.16
C SER A 261 13.55 1.87 -17.74
N GLY A 262 12.45 2.43 -17.21
CA GLY A 262 11.11 2.37 -17.78
C GLY A 262 10.01 2.30 -16.73
N SER A 263 8.92 3.03 -16.95
CA SER A 263 7.70 2.88 -16.14
C SER A 263 7.14 1.46 -16.32
N GLN A 264 6.87 0.76 -15.21
CA GLN A 264 6.25 -0.57 -15.22
C GLN A 264 4.76 -0.46 -14.94
N THR A 265 3.94 -1.41 -15.39
CA THR A 265 2.52 -1.41 -14.98
C THR A 265 2.42 -1.68 -13.48
N ALA A 266 1.45 -1.07 -12.80
CA ALA A 266 1.24 -1.29 -11.37
C ALA A 266 0.95 -2.78 -11.06
N LEU A 267 0.24 -3.47 -11.96
CA LEU A 267 0.00 -4.92 -11.87
C LEU A 267 1.30 -5.74 -11.92
N ALA A 268 2.27 -5.36 -12.76
CA ALA A 268 3.54 -6.06 -12.85
C ALA A 268 4.35 -5.91 -11.56
N VAL A 269 4.37 -4.71 -10.96
CA VAL A 269 5.06 -4.48 -9.69
C VAL A 269 4.33 -5.19 -8.54
N LEU A 270 2.99 -5.14 -8.49
CA LEU A 270 2.18 -5.85 -7.49
C LEU A 270 2.49 -7.36 -7.48
N ALA A 271 2.70 -7.97 -8.66
CA ALA A 271 3.04 -9.39 -8.78
C ALA A 271 4.41 -9.75 -8.18
N THR A 272 5.26 -8.76 -7.88
CA THR A 272 6.56 -8.97 -7.21
C THR A 272 6.48 -8.89 -5.68
N ILE A 273 5.40 -8.34 -5.13
CA ILE A 273 5.23 -8.14 -3.70
C ILE A 273 4.85 -9.48 -3.04
N PRO A 274 5.60 -9.96 -2.02
CA PRO A 274 5.25 -11.18 -1.31
C PRO A 274 3.92 -11.05 -0.57
N GLN A 275 3.09 -12.09 -0.63
CA GLN A 275 1.92 -12.21 0.24
C GLN A 275 2.31 -12.93 1.53
N ALA A 276 2.01 -12.32 2.68
CA ALA A 276 2.29 -12.87 4.00
C ALA A 276 1.26 -12.37 5.03
N LYS A 277 1.00 -13.19 6.05
CA LYS A 277 0.15 -12.79 7.17
C LYS A 277 0.77 -11.64 7.95
N GLU A 278 -0.07 -10.68 8.33
CA GLU A 278 0.31 -9.53 9.15
C GLU A 278 0.88 -9.90 10.54
N GLN A 279 1.85 -9.09 11.01
CA GLN A 279 2.32 -9.09 12.39
C GLN A 279 1.56 -8.08 13.26
N GLN A 280 0.36 -8.46 13.69
CA GLN A 280 -0.56 -7.55 14.39
C GLN A 280 -0.16 -7.20 15.84
N THR A 281 0.92 -7.77 16.37
CA THR A 281 1.34 -7.57 17.78
C THR A 281 2.67 -6.83 17.90
N GLY A 282 2.86 -6.17 19.05
CA GLY A 282 4.13 -5.54 19.42
C GLY A 282 4.40 -4.18 18.80
N TYR A 283 3.52 -3.68 17.93
CA TYR A 283 3.64 -2.34 17.37
C TYR A 283 3.58 -1.27 18.47
N GLN A 284 4.50 -0.32 18.41
CA GLN A 284 4.43 0.95 19.13
C GLN A 284 4.89 2.05 18.18
N ARG A 285 4.12 3.14 18.08
CA ARG A 285 4.41 4.25 17.17
C ARG A 285 5.79 4.88 17.43
N SER A 286 6.24 4.87 18.68
CA SER A 286 7.57 5.35 19.09
C SER A 286 8.74 4.54 18.50
N LEU A 287 8.51 3.33 17.98
CA LEU A 287 9.53 2.53 17.32
C LEU A 287 9.91 3.05 15.92
N PHE A 288 9.08 3.93 15.36
CA PHE A 288 9.32 4.65 14.13
C PHE A 288 9.62 6.11 14.49
N LYS A 289 10.90 6.44 14.69
CA LYS A 289 11.30 7.84 14.87
C LYS A 289 10.99 8.59 13.57
N HIS A 290 10.16 9.62 13.64
CA HIS A 290 9.64 10.34 12.48
C HIS A 290 9.58 11.83 12.78
N TRP A 291 9.49 12.64 11.71
CA TRP A 291 9.73 14.08 11.74
C TRP A 291 11.15 14.41 12.21
N SER A 292 12.11 13.60 11.76
CA SER A 292 13.52 13.91 11.93
C SER A 292 13.95 14.93 10.90
N ASP A 293 14.95 15.73 11.25
CA ASP A 293 15.69 16.57 10.32
C ASP A 293 16.89 15.73 9.85
N LEU A 294 16.75 15.06 8.71
CA LEU A 294 17.75 14.09 8.23
C LEU A 294 18.89 14.74 7.45
N ASP A 295 18.66 15.91 6.85
CA ASP A 295 19.67 16.65 6.09
C ASP A 295 20.33 17.78 6.90
N GLY A 296 19.79 18.11 8.07
CA GLY A 296 20.36 19.05 9.03
C GLY A 296 20.09 20.50 8.68
N ASP A 297 19.06 20.78 7.87
CA ASP A 297 18.72 22.13 7.44
C ASP A 297 17.85 22.90 8.45
N GLY A 298 17.42 22.24 9.53
CA GLY A 298 16.57 22.79 10.58
C GLY A 298 15.08 22.58 10.36
N CYS A 299 14.67 21.95 9.25
CA CYS A 299 13.31 21.55 8.94
C CYS A 299 13.11 20.08 9.28
N SER A 300 12.05 19.76 10.02
CA SER A 300 11.65 18.35 10.13
C SER A 300 11.04 17.88 8.81
N THR A 301 11.14 16.59 8.49
CA THR A 301 10.45 15.95 7.35
C THR A 301 8.99 16.41 7.19
N ARG A 302 8.27 16.60 8.31
CA ARG A 302 6.87 17.07 8.27
C ARG A 302 6.77 18.44 7.61
N GLU A 303 7.62 19.37 8.02
CA GLU A 303 7.60 20.74 7.51
C GLU A 303 8.12 20.79 6.07
N GLU A 304 9.10 19.95 5.73
CA GLU A 304 9.59 19.80 4.35
C GLU A 304 8.47 19.36 3.40
N VAL A 305 7.65 18.36 3.76
CA VAL A 305 6.50 17.94 2.94
C VAL A 305 5.47 19.06 2.81
N LEU A 306 5.17 19.78 3.90
CA LEU A 306 4.24 20.92 3.83
C LEU A 306 4.74 22.03 2.89
N ILE A 307 6.04 22.33 2.94
CA ILE A 307 6.66 23.33 2.06
C ILE A 307 6.61 22.86 0.60
N ALA A 308 6.98 21.60 0.36
CA ALA A 308 7.07 21.03 -0.99
C ALA A 308 5.70 20.88 -1.67
N GLU A 309 4.66 20.53 -0.92
CA GLU A 309 3.32 20.28 -1.48
C GLU A 309 2.38 21.50 -1.45
N SER A 310 2.82 22.62 -0.88
CA SER A 310 2.06 23.85 -0.98
C SER A 310 2.04 24.33 -2.44
N LEU A 311 0.85 24.54 -2.99
CA LEU A 311 0.60 25.07 -4.34
C LEU A 311 1.07 26.51 -4.49
N THR A 312 1.15 27.25 -3.39
CA THR A 312 1.77 28.58 -3.32
C THR A 312 3.00 28.52 -2.43
N LYS A 313 3.83 29.56 -2.47
CA LYS A 313 5.00 29.63 -1.59
C LYS A 313 4.57 29.60 -0.13
N ALA A 314 4.89 28.51 0.57
CA ALA A 314 4.59 28.35 1.99
C ALA A 314 5.25 29.46 2.82
N GLN A 315 4.54 29.95 3.82
CA GLN A 315 5.07 30.89 4.80
C GLN A 315 5.63 30.09 5.97
N VAL A 316 6.93 30.26 6.18
CA VAL A 316 7.69 29.56 7.20
C VAL A 316 8.11 30.57 8.26
N ASP A 317 8.04 30.19 9.53
CA ASP A 317 8.58 31.01 10.60
C ASP A 317 10.10 31.21 10.45
N ALA A 318 10.64 32.24 11.10
CA ALA A 318 12.04 32.60 10.92
C ALA A 318 13.02 31.82 11.82
N TYR A 319 12.54 30.95 12.70
CA TYR A 319 13.34 30.42 13.82
C TYR A 319 13.32 28.90 13.99
N GLY A 320 12.45 28.17 13.27
CA GLY A 320 12.33 26.72 13.44
C GLY A 320 11.66 25.99 12.28
N CYS A 321 11.70 26.58 11.07
CA CYS A 321 11.10 26.03 9.86
C CYS A 321 9.62 25.65 9.99
N LYS A 322 8.88 26.24 10.93
CA LYS A 322 7.47 25.91 11.12
C LYS A 322 6.65 26.55 10.02
N VAL A 323 5.90 25.76 9.26
CA VAL A 323 4.95 26.29 8.29
C VAL A 323 3.74 26.87 9.01
N VAL A 324 3.46 28.16 8.77
CA VAL A 324 2.37 28.91 9.41
C VAL A 324 1.22 29.22 8.45
N ALA A 325 1.47 29.20 7.14
CA ALA A 325 0.44 29.33 6.11
C ALA A 325 0.91 28.74 4.78
N GLY A 326 -0.03 28.31 3.94
CA GLY A 326 0.22 27.74 2.61
C GLY A 326 -1.10 27.43 1.92
N ASP A 327 -1.04 26.79 0.75
CA ASP A 327 -2.23 26.33 0.03
C ASP A 327 -2.01 24.88 -0.37
N TRP A 328 -2.66 23.93 0.30
CA TRP A 328 -2.53 22.50 0.02
C TRP A 328 -3.74 21.97 -0.74
N TYR A 329 -3.50 21.01 -1.62
CA TYR A 329 -4.55 20.22 -2.24
C TYR A 329 -4.52 18.81 -1.66
N SER A 330 -5.63 18.38 -1.08
CA SER A 330 -5.82 17.03 -0.56
C SER A 330 -6.37 16.14 -1.68
N PRO A 331 -5.56 15.25 -2.27
CA PRO A 331 -6.04 14.35 -3.31
C PRO A 331 -7.03 13.32 -2.77
N TYR A 332 -7.10 13.10 -1.45
CA TYR A 332 -8.00 12.13 -0.84
C TYR A 332 -9.48 12.50 -0.95
N ASP A 333 -9.79 13.80 -0.93
CA ASP A 333 -11.16 14.31 -1.00
C ASP A 333 -11.39 15.39 -2.05
N ASN A 334 -10.35 15.70 -2.86
CA ASN A 334 -10.38 16.67 -3.95
C ASN A 334 -10.70 18.11 -3.49
N ARG A 335 -10.13 18.52 -2.35
CA ARG A 335 -10.33 19.86 -1.78
C ARG A 335 -9.02 20.58 -1.49
N ARG A 336 -9.12 21.90 -1.34
CA ARG A 336 -7.99 22.77 -0.97
C ARG A 336 -8.13 23.27 0.47
N TYR A 337 -6.99 23.40 1.13
CA TYR A 337 -6.86 23.82 2.52
C TYR A 337 -5.75 24.83 2.66
N GLU A 338 -5.95 25.80 3.55
CA GLU A 338 -5.10 27.00 3.63
C GLU A 338 -4.41 27.13 5.00
N TYR A 339 -4.91 26.38 5.99
CA TYR A 339 -4.36 26.35 7.33
C TYR A 339 -3.53 25.07 7.52
N PRO A 340 -2.29 25.16 8.02
CA PRO A 340 -1.49 23.98 8.34
C PRO A 340 -2.19 23.01 9.31
N SER A 341 -3.11 23.51 10.15
CA SER A 341 -3.90 22.71 11.08
C SER A 341 -5.00 21.88 10.40
N ASP A 342 -5.39 22.22 9.18
CA ASP A 342 -6.36 21.44 8.40
C ASP A 342 -5.72 20.28 7.65
N VAL A 343 -4.39 20.21 7.58
CA VAL A 343 -3.67 19.19 6.82
C VAL A 343 -2.68 18.43 7.68
N ASP A 344 -2.73 17.11 7.53
CA ASP A 344 -1.73 16.19 8.07
C ASP A 344 -0.81 15.68 6.97
N ILE A 345 0.40 15.30 7.36
CA ILE A 345 1.28 14.50 6.49
C ILE A 345 0.96 13.03 6.75
N ASP A 346 0.32 12.39 5.77
CA ASP A 346 0.07 10.96 5.78
C ASP A 346 1.30 10.20 5.28
N HIS A 347 1.58 9.08 5.93
CA HIS A 347 2.43 8.03 5.36
C HIS A 347 1.53 7.19 4.47
N VAL A 348 1.72 7.26 3.14
CA VAL A 348 0.82 6.58 2.19
C VAL A 348 0.64 5.13 2.59
N VAL A 349 1.74 4.42 2.90
CA VAL A 349 1.71 3.19 3.71
C VAL A 349 1.94 3.56 5.18
N ALA A 350 0.93 3.36 6.03
CA ALA A 350 0.98 3.80 7.43
C ALA A 350 2.10 3.11 8.23
N LEU A 351 2.58 3.73 9.31
CA LEU A 351 3.67 3.17 10.13
C LEU A 351 3.31 1.81 10.77
N LYS A 352 2.05 1.65 11.22
CA LYS A 352 1.55 0.37 11.74
C LYS A 352 1.40 -0.67 10.62
N GLU A 353 0.82 -0.28 9.50
CA GLU A 353 0.74 -1.14 8.31
C GLU A 353 2.13 -1.65 7.88
N ALA A 354 3.14 -0.77 7.86
CA ALA A 354 4.51 -1.18 7.56
C ALA A 354 5.05 -2.20 8.58
N TRP A 355 4.73 -2.05 9.88
CA TRP A 355 5.09 -3.01 10.93
C TRP A 355 4.49 -4.38 10.66
N ASP A 356 3.17 -4.40 10.43
CA ASP A 356 2.38 -5.60 10.15
C ASP A 356 2.93 -6.31 8.91
N SER A 357 3.35 -5.53 7.90
CA SER A 357 3.90 -5.98 6.62
C SER A 357 5.41 -6.28 6.61
N GLY A 358 6.06 -6.34 7.78
CA GLY A 358 7.45 -6.84 7.91
C GLY A 358 8.46 -5.89 8.54
N ALA A 359 8.12 -4.61 8.73
CA ALA A 359 9.02 -3.64 9.35
C ALA A 359 9.28 -3.90 10.85
N HIS A 360 8.50 -4.79 11.48
CA HIS A 360 8.78 -5.31 12.83
C HIS A 360 10.17 -5.97 12.92
N SER A 361 10.67 -6.53 11.82
CA SER A 361 11.98 -7.17 11.74
C SER A 361 13.13 -6.21 11.45
N TRP A 362 12.84 -4.94 11.14
CA TRP A 362 13.85 -3.97 10.76
C TRP A 362 14.66 -3.46 11.95
N SER A 363 15.85 -2.92 11.68
CA SER A 363 16.56 -2.10 12.65
C SER A 363 15.81 -0.78 12.90
N ALA A 364 16.07 -0.14 14.05
CA ALA A 364 15.49 1.16 14.37
C ALA A 364 15.83 2.22 13.31
N SER A 365 17.08 2.23 12.82
CA SER A 365 17.51 3.16 11.76
C SER A 365 16.74 2.95 10.45
N LYS A 366 16.46 1.70 10.04
CA LYS A 366 15.67 1.45 8.83
C LYS A 366 14.20 1.89 8.98
N ARG A 367 13.61 1.72 10.17
CA ARG A 367 12.27 2.27 10.46
C ARG A 367 12.25 3.80 10.44
N GLU A 368 13.28 4.45 10.97
CA GLU A 368 13.44 5.91 10.90
C GLU A 368 13.57 6.39 9.46
N GLN A 369 14.36 5.71 8.62
CA GLN A 369 14.47 6.04 7.19
C GLN A 369 13.11 5.92 6.47
N PHE A 370 12.35 4.83 6.69
CA PHE A 370 11.01 4.68 6.12
C PHE A 370 10.06 5.79 6.55
N ALA A 371 10.07 6.13 7.84
CA ALA A 371 9.16 7.11 8.38
C ALA A 371 9.49 8.56 7.98
N ASN A 372 10.65 8.79 7.38
CA ASN A 372 11.13 10.10 6.90
C ASN A 372 11.53 10.08 5.41
N ASP A 373 10.99 9.15 4.63
CA ASP A 373 11.40 8.99 3.23
C ASP A 373 10.90 10.13 2.34
N LEU A 374 11.79 11.06 2.01
CA LEU A 374 11.60 12.11 0.99
C LEU A 374 12.24 11.78 -0.36
N SER A 375 12.96 10.66 -0.43
CA SER A 375 13.64 10.23 -1.65
C SER A 375 12.69 9.73 -2.74
N ASP A 376 11.44 9.47 -2.35
CA ASP A 376 10.33 9.12 -3.21
C ASP A 376 9.09 9.95 -2.84
N GLU A 377 8.57 10.71 -3.81
CA GLU A 377 7.43 11.61 -3.59
C GLU A 377 6.14 10.89 -3.16
N ARG A 378 6.07 9.57 -3.36
CA ARG A 378 4.92 8.72 -3.07
C ARG A 378 4.83 8.30 -1.60
N SER A 379 5.90 8.45 -0.83
CA SER A 379 5.97 7.95 0.56
C SER A 379 5.18 8.82 1.54
N LEU A 380 5.23 10.14 1.39
CA LEU A 380 4.62 11.13 2.28
C LEU A 380 3.79 12.14 1.51
N ILE A 381 2.59 12.46 2.00
CA ILE A 381 1.64 13.35 1.32
C ILE A 381 0.83 14.22 2.28
N ALA A 382 0.62 15.49 1.95
CA ALA A 382 -0.25 16.42 2.67
C ALA A 382 -1.72 16.20 2.26
N VAL A 383 -2.55 15.84 3.22
CA VAL A 383 -3.97 15.51 3.03
C VAL A 383 -4.81 16.11 4.15
N LYS A 384 -6.13 16.21 3.95
CA LYS A 384 -7.05 16.67 5.00
C LYS A 384 -6.93 15.79 6.25
N ASP A 385 -6.72 16.42 7.40
CA ASP A 385 -6.60 15.77 8.71
C ASP A 385 -7.69 14.71 8.97
N SER A 386 -8.95 15.01 8.70
CA SER A 386 -10.08 14.09 8.92
C SER A 386 -10.05 12.88 7.99
N GLU A 387 -9.52 13.03 6.77
CA GLU A 387 -9.35 11.90 5.84
C GLU A 387 -8.20 11.01 6.28
N ASN A 388 -7.09 11.61 6.73
CA ASN A 388 -5.96 10.87 7.30
C ASN A 388 -6.36 10.10 8.56
N GLN A 389 -7.15 10.70 9.44
CA GLN A 389 -7.71 10.03 10.63
C GLN A 389 -8.69 8.91 10.24
N SER A 390 -9.50 9.11 9.19
CA SER A 390 -10.40 8.08 8.66
C SER A 390 -9.62 6.88 8.11
N LYS A 391 -8.50 7.13 7.42
CA LYS A 391 -7.56 6.10 6.97
C LYS A 391 -6.95 5.36 8.16
N SER A 392 -6.39 6.10 9.13
CA SER A 392 -5.64 5.53 10.26
C SER A 392 -4.49 4.64 9.73
N ASP A 393 -4.46 3.39 10.17
CA ASP A 393 -3.54 2.32 9.83
C ASP A 393 -4.14 1.32 8.83
N LYS A 394 -5.30 1.62 8.25
CA LYS A 394 -5.98 0.72 7.31
C LYS A 394 -5.24 0.64 5.98
N ASP A 395 -5.21 -0.57 5.44
CA ASP A 395 -4.77 -0.89 4.10
C ASP A 395 -5.87 -0.61 3.04
N PRO A 396 -5.56 -0.75 1.74
CA PRO A 396 -6.52 -0.57 0.65
C PRO A 396 -7.75 -1.49 0.67
N SER A 397 -7.72 -2.60 1.43
CA SER A 397 -8.91 -3.45 1.64
C SER A 397 -9.94 -2.77 2.51
N ASN A 398 -9.48 -2.02 3.52
CA ASN A 398 -10.34 -1.43 4.53
C ASN A 398 -10.53 0.08 4.38
N TRP A 399 -9.72 0.75 3.55
CA TRP A 399 -9.86 2.17 3.27
C TRP A 399 -9.37 2.55 1.88
N LEU A 400 -10.15 3.38 1.18
CA LEU A 400 -9.74 4.02 -0.08
C LEU A 400 -10.10 5.51 -0.04
N PRO A 401 -9.35 6.36 -0.78
CA PRO A 401 -9.69 7.76 -0.94
C PRO A 401 -11.13 7.97 -1.44
N LYS A 402 -11.84 8.96 -0.88
CA LYS A 402 -13.19 9.35 -1.34
C LYS A 402 -13.17 9.89 -2.77
N ASN A 403 -12.08 10.54 -3.16
CA ASN A 403 -11.85 11.01 -4.51
C ASN A 403 -11.52 9.85 -5.45
N SER A 404 -12.52 9.36 -6.18
CA SER A 404 -12.35 8.27 -7.14
C SER A 404 -11.36 8.59 -8.28
N ALA A 405 -11.19 9.87 -8.65
CA ALA A 405 -10.20 10.28 -9.65
C ALA A 405 -8.75 10.04 -9.19
N TYR A 406 -8.51 9.96 -7.88
CA TYR A 406 -7.19 9.69 -7.31
C TYR A 406 -6.93 8.21 -7.03
N LEU A 407 -7.93 7.35 -7.15
CA LEU A 407 -7.85 5.93 -6.79
C LEU A 407 -6.67 5.21 -7.47
N CYS A 408 -6.51 5.37 -8.78
CA CYS A 408 -5.46 4.69 -9.52
C CYS A 408 -4.06 5.15 -9.12
N THR A 409 -3.89 6.45 -8.86
CA THR A 409 -2.64 7.03 -8.36
C THR A 409 -2.33 6.52 -6.96
N TYR A 410 -3.34 6.48 -6.07
CA TYR A 410 -3.20 5.95 -4.72
C TYR A 410 -2.73 4.49 -4.73
N LEU A 411 -3.35 3.62 -5.52
CA LEU A 411 -2.96 2.21 -5.61
C LEU A 411 -1.55 2.03 -6.19
N ALA A 412 -1.19 2.82 -7.21
CA ALA A 412 0.16 2.79 -7.77
C ALA A 412 1.21 3.24 -6.75
N ASN A 413 0.93 4.30 -6.00
CA ASN A 413 1.81 4.80 -4.94
C ASN A 413 1.96 3.79 -3.82
N TRP A 414 0.86 3.20 -3.37
CA TRP A 414 0.85 2.15 -2.36
C TRP A 414 1.71 0.94 -2.76
N VAL A 415 1.50 0.41 -3.97
CA VAL A 415 2.31 -0.70 -4.53
C VAL A 415 3.77 -0.29 -4.66
N ALA A 416 4.05 0.93 -5.12
CA ALA A 416 5.42 1.41 -5.30
C ALA A 416 6.17 1.51 -3.96
N VAL A 417 5.54 2.03 -2.92
CA VAL A 417 6.13 2.16 -1.58
C VAL A 417 6.36 0.78 -0.95
N LYS A 418 5.37 -0.12 -0.99
CA LYS A 418 5.52 -1.50 -0.50
C LYS A 418 6.67 -2.22 -1.19
N ALA A 419 6.78 -2.10 -2.51
CA ALA A 419 7.87 -2.69 -3.29
C ALA A 419 9.24 -2.07 -2.99
N GLN A 420 9.33 -0.74 -2.87
CA GLN A 420 10.59 -0.03 -2.55
C GLN A 420 11.18 -0.50 -1.22
N TRP A 421 10.31 -0.73 -0.24
CA TRP A 421 10.72 -1.04 1.13
C TRP A 421 10.78 -2.55 1.42
N GLY A 422 10.39 -3.38 0.46
CA GLY A 422 10.34 -4.83 0.60
C GLY A 422 9.33 -5.28 1.65
N LEU A 423 8.20 -4.60 1.72
CA LEU A 423 7.07 -4.93 2.59
C LEU A 423 6.19 -5.98 1.90
N SER A 424 5.60 -6.87 2.69
CA SER A 424 4.58 -7.81 2.21
C SER A 424 3.20 -7.14 2.10
N MET A 425 2.25 -7.89 1.55
CA MET A 425 0.83 -7.62 1.68
C MET A 425 0.13 -8.84 2.25
N ASP A 426 -0.96 -8.68 2.98
CA ASP A 426 -1.83 -9.82 3.24
C ASP A 426 -2.66 -10.19 2.00
N THR A 427 -3.41 -11.29 2.08
CA THR A 427 -4.21 -11.78 0.95
C THR A 427 -5.34 -10.83 0.57
N SER A 428 -5.99 -10.21 1.56
CA SER A 428 -7.10 -9.28 1.35
C SER A 428 -6.57 -8.04 0.62
N GLU A 429 -5.54 -7.41 1.18
CA GLU A 429 -4.83 -6.26 0.62
C GLU A 429 -4.43 -6.50 -0.84
N TRP A 430 -3.69 -7.59 -1.07
CA TRP A 430 -3.16 -7.90 -2.39
C TRP A 430 -4.28 -8.19 -3.40
N GLY A 431 -5.28 -8.96 -2.98
CA GLY A 431 -6.44 -9.32 -3.81
C GLY A 431 -7.26 -8.08 -4.21
N ARG A 432 -7.56 -7.22 -3.24
CA ARG A 432 -8.26 -5.96 -3.43
C ARG A 432 -7.55 -5.07 -4.45
N ILE A 433 -6.26 -4.83 -4.25
CA ILE A 433 -5.45 -4.00 -5.14
C ILE A 433 -5.38 -4.62 -6.54
N LYS A 434 -5.17 -5.93 -6.66
CA LYS A 434 -5.17 -6.62 -7.96
C LYS A 434 -6.48 -6.42 -8.71
N ASN A 435 -7.61 -6.57 -8.02
CA ASN A 435 -8.93 -6.44 -8.62
C ASN A 435 -9.20 -5.00 -9.08
N LEU A 436 -8.85 -4.00 -8.27
CA LEU A 436 -8.95 -2.59 -8.65
C LEU A 436 -8.04 -2.23 -9.83
N LEU A 437 -6.79 -2.69 -9.79
CA LEU A 437 -5.84 -2.50 -10.88
C LEU A 437 -6.30 -3.18 -12.16
N THR A 438 -6.93 -4.35 -12.09
CA THR A 438 -7.42 -5.05 -13.29
C THR A 438 -8.70 -4.43 -13.84
N SER A 439 -9.61 -3.98 -12.98
CA SER A 439 -10.97 -3.57 -13.36
C SER A 439 -11.12 -2.09 -13.68
N SER A 440 -10.36 -1.22 -13.00
CA SER A 440 -10.55 0.24 -13.05
C SER A 440 -9.26 1.00 -13.37
N CYS A 441 -8.09 0.37 -13.19
CA CYS A 441 -6.78 1.03 -13.28
C CYS A 441 -5.77 0.25 -14.14
N ALA A 442 -6.23 -0.45 -15.18
CA ALA A 442 -5.43 -1.42 -15.93
C ALA A 442 -4.23 -0.82 -16.68
N THR A 443 -4.31 0.46 -17.04
CA THR A 443 -3.25 1.20 -17.75
C THR A 443 -2.32 1.95 -16.79
N THR A 444 -2.55 1.86 -15.49
CA THR A 444 -1.76 2.59 -14.50
C THR A 444 -0.33 2.07 -14.45
N THR A 445 0.61 3.00 -14.49
CA THR A 445 2.04 2.71 -14.43
C THR A 445 2.68 3.31 -13.19
N ILE A 446 3.78 2.72 -12.77
CA ILE A 446 4.63 3.14 -11.67
C ILE A 446 5.91 3.70 -12.29
N ALA A 447 6.18 4.98 -12.02
CA ALA A 447 7.41 5.62 -12.41
C ALA A 447 8.61 5.01 -11.66
N PRO A 448 9.83 5.07 -12.24
CA PRO A 448 11.05 4.61 -11.58
C PRO A 448 11.26 5.27 -10.20
N TRP A 449 11.76 4.49 -9.25
CA TRP A 449 12.14 4.96 -7.92
C TRP A 449 13.34 5.90 -7.96
N GLY A 450 13.36 6.89 -7.05
CA GLY A 450 14.41 7.90 -6.96
C GLY A 450 14.12 9.20 -7.71
N SER A 451 12.89 9.37 -8.18
CA SER A 451 12.32 10.66 -8.60
C SER A 451 11.95 11.46 -7.35
N GLY A 452 12.94 11.85 -6.55
CA GLY A 452 12.71 12.49 -5.24
C GLY A 452 12.09 13.88 -5.36
N LYS A 453 11.41 14.33 -4.29
CA LYS A 453 11.00 15.73 -4.16
C LYS A 453 12.25 16.58 -3.99
N SER A 454 12.61 17.36 -5.01
CA SER A 454 13.74 18.28 -4.93
C SER A 454 13.45 19.36 -3.88
N THR A 455 14.13 19.30 -2.74
CA THR A 455 14.17 20.41 -1.77
C THR A 455 14.93 21.56 -2.43
N GLY A 456 14.18 22.55 -2.91
CA GLY A 456 14.74 23.73 -3.57
C GLY A 456 15.42 24.65 -2.57
N ALA A 457 16.69 24.39 -2.25
CA ALA A 457 17.57 25.40 -1.67
C ALA A 457 17.81 26.50 -2.73
N ALA A 458 17.53 27.75 -2.35
CA ALA A 458 17.70 28.92 -3.20
C ALA A 458 19.17 29.08 -3.65
N SER A 459 19.47 28.65 -4.88
CA SER A 459 20.76 28.90 -5.53
C SER A 459 20.80 30.31 -6.08
N THR A 460 21.56 31.18 -5.41
CA THR A 460 22.06 32.45 -5.92
C THR A 460 23.04 32.22 -7.08
N GLY A 461 22.56 32.31 -8.31
CA GLY A 461 23.39 32.24 -9.52
C GLY A 461 23.10 33.40 -10.46
N GLY A 462 23.93 34.44 -10.39
CA GLY A 462 23.92 35.51 -11.38
C GLY A 462 24.55 35.04 -12.69
N SER A 463 23.88 35.33 -13.82
CA SER A 463 24.58 35.60 -15.07
C SER A 463 23.74 36.43 -16.02
N SER A 464 24.45 37.42 -16.54
CA SER A 464 24.10 38.48 -17.46
C SER A 464 23.81 38.00 -18.88
N SER A 465 22.84 38.63 -19.53
CA SER A 465 22.91 38.94 -20.97
C SER A 465 21.94 40.07 -21.31
N ALA A 466 22.51 41.20 -21.77
CA ALA A 466 21.83 42.34 -22.36
C ALA A 466 21.67 42.15 -23.91
N PRO A 467 21.20 43.14 -24.68
CA PRO A 467 19.79 43.35 -25.00
C PRO A 467 19.51 43.20 -26.52
N VAL A 468 18.28 42.93 -26.92
CA VAL A 468 17.81 43.18 -28.30
C VAL A 468 16.48 43.90 -28.24
N GLY A 469 16.47 45.08 -28.86
CA GLY A 469 15.40 46.06 -28.76
C GLY A 469 14.37 46.02 -29.88
N THR A 470 13.43 46.96 -29.71
CA THR A 470 12.44 47.52 -30.65
C THR A 470 11.30 46.58 -31.06
N THR A 471 10.02 46.95 -30.95
CA THR A 471 9.38 48.27 -31.20
C THR A 471 8.13 48.49 -30.34
N ALA A 472 7.93 49.74 -29.90
CA ALA A 472 6.70 50.23 -29.28
C ALA A 472 5.60 50.56 -30.32
N PRO A 473 4.32 50.52 -29.91
CA PRO A 473 3.36 51.50 -30.40
C PRO A 473 2.65 52.27 -29.26
N VAL A 474 2.85 53.58 -29.32
CA VAL A 474 1.90 54.70 -29.21
C VAL A 474 0.64 54.53 -28.34
N ALA A 475 0.51 55.46 -27.39
CA ALA A 475 -0.61 55.65 -26.46
C ALA A 475 -1.79 56.45 -27.05
N SER A 476 -3.02 56.11 -26.65
CA SER A 476 -4.12 56.98 -26.16
C SER A 476 -5.51 56.31 -26.34
N PRO A 477 -6.58 56.73 -25.64
CA PRO A 477 -6.71 57.03 -24.21
C PRO A 477 -7.81 56.18 -23.54
N ALA A 478 -7.81 56.15 -22.20
CA ALA A 478 -8.82 55.47 -21.39
C ALA A 478 -10.19 56.19 -21.43
N PRO A 479 -11.32 55.47 -21.45
CA PRO A 479 -12.63 56.05 -21.16
C PRO A 479 -12.81 56.23 -19.64
N ALA A 480 -13.41 57.38 -19.30
CA ALA A 480 -13.70 57.83 -17.96
C ALA A 480 -14.61 56.86 -17.18
N VAL A 481 -14.24 56.59 -15.93
CA VAL A 481 -15.11 55.98 -14.92
C VAL A 481 -15.65 57.08 -14.00
N PRO A 482 -16.94 57.10 -13.63
CA PRO A 482 -17.54 58.19 -12.86
C PRO A 482 -17.02 58.25 -11.42
N GLN A 483 -16.87 59.48 -10.95
CA GLN A 483 -16.67 59.81 -9.54
C GLN A 483 -17.85 59.30 -8.70
N SER A 484 -17.53 58.63 -7.59
CA SER A 484 -18.46 58.44 -6.48
C SER A 484 -17.71 58.54 -5.15
N THR A 485 -17.91 59.69 -4.53
CA THR A 485 -17.99 59.96 -3.08
C THR A 485 -16.78 59.65 -2.20
N VAL A 486 -16.11 60.75 -1.86
CA VAL A 486 -15.40 61.00 -0.59
C VAL A 486 -16.21 60.46 0.60
N ALA A 487 -15.64 59.52 1.34
CA ALA A 487 -15.98 59.27 2.73
C ALA A 487 -14.76 59.58 3.61
N GLN A 488 -15.00 60.35 4.65
CA GLN A 488 -14.04 61.05 5.48
C GLN A 488 -13.05 60.12 6.20
N GLN A 489 -11.81 60.59 6.25
CA GLN A 489 -10.79 60.22 7.23
C GLN A 489 -11.23 60.70 8.63
N PRO A 490 -11.16 59.86 9.68
CA PRO A 490 -10.93 60.33 11.04
C PRO A 490 -9.42 60.36 11.29
N SER A 491 -8.90 61.55 11.51
CA SER A 491 -7.60 61.79 12.11
C SER A 491 -7.58 61.33 13.58
N GLY A 492 -6.53 60.62 13.97
CA GLY A 492 -5.99 60.68 15.33
C GLY A 492 -6.69 59.83 16.39
N GLY A 493 -6.38 58.53 16.40
CA GLY A 493 -6.44 57.70 17.59
C GLY A 493 -5.15 56.90 17.68
N SER A 494 -4.45 56.94 18.81
CA SER A 494 -3.29 56.11 19.12
C SER A 494 -3.70 54.63 19.13
N GLY A 495 -3.88 54.05 17.95
CA GLY A 495 -4.35 52.68 17.77
C GLY A 495 -3.18 51.74 17.75
N THR A 496 -3.05 50.93 18.80
CA THR A 496 -2.18 49.75 18.82
C THR A 496 -2.41 48.96 17.54
N ILE A 497 -1.36 48.73 16.74
CA ILE A 497 -1.49 47.89 15.54
C ILE A 497 -2.01 46.52 16.01
N PRO A 498 -3.16 46.03 15.50
CA PRO A 498 -3.77 44.81 16.02
C PRO A 498 -2.83 43.62 15.83
N THR A 499 -2.78 42.74 16.83
CA THR A 499 -2.14 41.43 16.66
C THR A 499 -3.00 40.60 15.71
N ILE A 500 -2.44 40.18 14.59
CA ILE A 500 -3.14 39.43 13.54
C ILE A 500 -2.70 37.97 13.53
N THR A 501 -3.40 37.15 12.75
CA THR A 501 -2.94 35.81 12.38
C THR A 501 -2.49 35.85 10.91
N PRO A 502 -1.21 35.57 10.60
CA PRO A 502 -0.73 35.51 9.23
C PRO A 502 -1.60 34.58 8.36
N GLY A 503 -1.89 34.99 7.12
CA GLY A 503 -2.71 34.22 6.18
C GLY A 503 -4.23 34.26 6.43
N ALA A 504 -4.69 34.74 7.59
CA ALA A 504 -6.12 34.88 7.88
C ALA A 504 -6.76 35.94 6.98
N TYR A 505 -8.05 35.75 6.66
CA TYR A 505 -8.85 36.75 5.96
C TYR A 505 -8.87 38.07 6.72
N CYS A 506 -8.81 39.15 5.97
CA CYS A 506 -8.77 40.48 6.53
C CYS A 506 -9.63 41.42 5.70
N THR A 507 -10.05 42.50 6.35
CA THR A 507 -10.76 43.61 5.74
C THR A 507 -10.55 44.84 6.64
N PRO A 508 -10.46 46.06 6.08
CA PRO A 508 -10.39 46.37 4.65
C PRO A 508 -9.02 46.03 4.03
N GLU A 509 -8.98 45.89 2.70
CA GLU A 509 -7.71 45.84 1.96
C GLU A 509 -6.86 47.09 2.27
N GLY A 510 -5.57 46.91 2.47
CA GLY A 510 -4.63 47.93 2.93
C GLY A 510 -4.51 48.09 4.45
N ALA A 511 -5.33 47.39 5.24
CA ALA A 511 -5.18 47.39 6.71
C ALA A 511 -3.78 46.89 7.13
N LYS A 512 -3.26 47.40 8.25
CA LYS A 512 -1.97 47.01 8.82
C LYS A 512 -2.16 46.24 10.12
N GLY A 513 -1.38 45.19 10.30
CA GLY A 513 -1.40 44.32 11.47
C GLY A 513 0.00 43.94 11.91
N THR A 514 0.16 43.40 13.12
CA THR A 514 1.43 42.84 13.58
C THR A 514 1.28 41.40 14.04
N PHE A 515 2.30 40.57 13.80
CA PHE A 515 2.40 39.24 14.39
C PHE A 515 3.87 38.97 14.69
N ASN A 516 4.19 38.62 15.94
CA ASN A 516 5.57 38.43 16.41
C ASN A 516 6.50 39.60 16.02
N ALA A 517 6.06 40.84 16.29
CA ALA A 517 6.76 42.09 15.97
C ALA A 517 7.02 42.38 14.47
N LYS A 518 6.50 41.57 13.54
CA LYS A 518 6.55 41.83 12.09
C LYS A 518 5.29 42.52 11.60
N SER A 519 5.43 43.40 10.61
CA SER A 519 4.31 44.11 9.98
C SER A 519 3.67 43.29 8.86
N TYR A 520 2.35 43.30 8.85
CA TYR A 520 1.51 42.65 7.84
C TYR A 520 0.59 43.68 7.20
N VAL A 521 0.28 43.47 5.92
CA VAL A 521 -0.69 44.22 5.15
C VAL A 521 -1.81 43.28 4.69
N CYS A 522 -3.03 43.76 4.80
CA CYS A 522 -4.19 43.11 4.22
C CYS A 522 -4.19 43.31 2.71
N ALA A 523 -4.04 42.27 1.90
CA ALA A 523 -3.98 42.40 0.44
C ALA A 523 -4.69 41.24 -0.27
N THR A 524 -5.22 41.49 -1.46
CA THR A 524 -5.77 40.46 -2.37
C THR A 524 -4.70 39.71 -3.17
N THR A 525 -3.44 40.11 -3.02
CA THR A 525 -2.28 39.52 -3.69
C THR A 525 -1.24 39.07 -2.67
N ASN A 526 -0.42 38.08 -3.04
CA ASN A 526 0.73 37.63 -2.24
C ASN A 526 1.90 38.63 -2.32
N ALA A 527 3.01 38.38 -1.61
CA ALA A 527 4.21 39.24 -1.59
C ALA A 527 4.77 39.56 -2.99
N SER A 528 4.60 38.65 -3.96
CA SER A 528 5.06 38.79 -5.35
C SER A 528 4.01 39.42 -6.29
N GLY A 529 2.86 39.86 -5.77
CA GLY A 529 1.79 40.48 -6.55
C GLY A 529 0.83 39.50 -7.24
N VAL A 530 0.92 38.20 -6.96
CA VAL A 530 0.01 37.19 -7.53
C VAL A 530 -1.32 37.21 -6.76
N PRO A 531 -2.49 37.33 -7.43
CA PRO A 531 -3.79 37.30 -6.77
C PRO A 531 -4.08 35.99 -6.04
N TYR A 532 -4.71 36.06 -4.87
CA TYR A 532 -5.24 34.87 -4.20
C TYR A 532 -6.41 34.28 -5.01
N SER A 533 -6.47 32.95 -5.14
CA SER A 533 -7.40 32.27 -6.05
C SER A 533 -8.88 32.49 -5.76
N ASN A 534 -9.24 32.98 -4.58
CA ASN A 534 -10.60 33.31 -4.17
C ASN A 534 -10.90 34.82 -4.16
N GLY A 535 -9.95 35.67 -4.59
CA GLY A 535 -10.10 37.12 -4.67
C GLY A 535 -10.26 37.85 -3.32
N ARG A 536 -10.10 37.15 -2.19
CA ARG A 536 -10.28 37.72 -0.86
C ARG A 536 -8.95 38.21 -0.28
N ALA A 537 -9.00 39.34 0.42
CA ALA A 537 -7.82 39.90 1.07
C ALA A 537 -7.38 39.09 2.30
N ARG A 538 -6.07 38.94 2.50
CA ARG A 538 -5.44 38.23 3.62
C ARG A 538 -4.29 39.00 4.21
N TRP A 539 -3.97 38.73 5.47
CA TRP A 539 -2.78 39.24 6.14
C TRP A 539 -1.53 38.59 5.53
N ARG A 540 -0.82 39.33 4.68
CA ARG A 540 0.52 38.96 4.18
C ARG A 540 1.59 39.83 4.83
N GLN A 541 2.81 39.32 4.98
CA GLN A 541 3.91 40.14 5.44
C GLN A 541 4.14 41.26 4.40
N GLY A 542 4.21 42.51 4.89
CA GLY A 542 4.35 43.71 4.06
C GLY A 542 5.73 43.88 3.44
#